data_AF-A0A218VW82-F1
#
_entry.id   AF-A0A218VW82-F1
#
_cell.length_a   1.000
_cell.length_b   1.000
_cell.length_c   1.000
_cell.angle_alpha   90.00
_cell.angle_beta   90.00
_cell.angle_gamma   90.00
#
_symmetry.space_group_name_H-M   'P 1'
#
loop_
_entity.id
_entity.type
_entity.pdbx_description
1 polymer ?
#
loop_
_entity_poly.entity_id
_entity_poly.type
_entity_poly.pdbx_seq_one_letter_code
_entity_poly.pdbx_strand_id
1 'polypeptide(L)'
;MIVKHDVGSSVQLYVRKNKKLWTYVNPLGGEPNNYSKETWAEIQRFLGSSEGQSAMLSSPSRYEAGLVMKQMCLKDHLLGDILRILNLLITAKKWIAHHPSGWQPIKITVGGGR
;
A
#
# COMPACT_ATOMS: atom_id res chain seq x y z
N MET A 1 24.94 7.11 -7.74
CA MET A 1 25.66 6.87 -6.48
C MET A 1 25.04 5.68 -5.76
N ILE A 2 25.85 4.70 -5.39
CA ILE A 2 25.47 3.52 -4.60
C ILE A 2 25.97 3.78 -3.17
N VAL A 3 25.17 3.45 -2.17
CA VAL A 3 25.50 3.60 -0.74
C VAL A 3 25.53 2.22 -0.10
N LYS A 4 26.47 2.04 0.84
CA LYS A 4 26.62 0.83 1.63
C LYS A 4 25.70 0.91 2.86
N HIS A 5 24.95 -0.16 3.10
CA HIS A 5 24.14 -0.37 4.28
C HIS A 5 24.62 -1.62 5.01
N ASP A 6 24.99 -1.47 6.28
CA ASP A 6 25.31 -2.60 7.15
C ASP A 6 24.00 -3.12 7.78
N VAL A 7 23.67 -4.39 7.54
CA VAL A 7 22.48 -5.07 8.07
C VAL A 7 22.94 -6.13 9.07
N GLY A 8 22.75 -5.85 10.36
CA GLY A 8 23.30 -6.68 11.43
C GLY A 8 24.84 -6.63 11.46
N SER A 9 25.46 -7.65 12.05
CA SER A 9 26.90 -7.67 12.30
C SER A 9 27.76 -8.11 11.11
N SER A 10 27.18 -8.71 10.07
CA SER A 10 27.95 -9.41 9.03
C SER A 10 27.47 -9.23 7.58
N VAL A 11 26.31 -8.62 7.34
CA VAL A 11 25.77 -8.46 5.98
C VAL A 11 25.91 -7.02 5.51
N GLN A 12 26.57 -6.82 4.37
CA GLN A 12 26.70 -5.51 3.73
C GLN A 12 25.87 -5.49 2.45
N LEU A 13 24.91 -4.57 2.36
CA LEU A 13 24.08 -4.37 1.18
C LEU A 13 24.48 -3.09 0.45
N TYR A 14 24.52 -3.14 -0.87
CA TYR A 14 24.83 -1.99 -1.72
C TYR A 14 23.56 -1.56 -2.44
N VAL A 15 23.07 -0.37 -2.09
CA VAL A 15 21.76 0.12 -2.53
C VAL A 15 21.92 1.44 -3.25
N ARG A 16 21.10 1.69 -4.28
CA ARG A 16 21.10 3.00 -4.96
C ARG A 16 20.72 4.10 -3.95
N LYS A 17 21.48 5.20 -3.93
CA LYS A 17 21.21 6.37 -3.08
C LYS A 17 19.75 6.81 -3.24
N ASN A 18 19.08 7.09 -2.11
CA ASN A 18 17.66 7.46 -1.99
C ASN A 18 16.64 6.32 -2.21
N LYS A 19 17.07 5.05 -2.18
CA LYS A 19 16.15 3.90 -2.10
C LYS A 19 16.15 3.34 -0.69
N LYS A 20 14.96 3.15 -0.11
CA LYS A 20 14.77 2.50 1.18
C LYS A 20 14.92 0.98 1.02
N LEU A 21 15.62 0.33 1.94
CA LEU A 21 15.66 -1.13 2.03
C LEU A 21 14.33 -1.64 2.55
N TRP A 22 13.83 -2.72 1.95
CA TRP A 22 12.68 -3.44 2.51
C TRP A 22 13.18 -4.29 3.68
N THR A 23 12.89 -3.86 4.91
CA THR A 23 12.96 -4.72 6.11
C THR A 23 11.69 -5.55 6.19
N TYR A 24 11.75 -6.83 6.58
CA TYR A 24 10.56 -7.69 6.61
C TYR A 24 9.36 -7.00 7.29
N VAL A 25 8.23 -6.96 6.60
CA VAL A 25 6.98 -6.34 7.01
C VAL A 25 5.93 -7.43 6.87
N ASN A 26 5.37 -7.92 7.98
CA ASN A 26 4.19 -8.80 7.93
C ASN A 26 3.04 -8.07 7.20
N PRO A 27 2.64 -8.48 5.99
CA PRO A 27 1.65 -7.76 5.19
C PRO A 27 0.22 -7.90 5.74
N LEU A 28 -0.01 -8.86 6.64
CA LEU A 28 -1.32 -9.11 7.27
C LEU A 28 -1.48 -8.42 8.63
N GLY A 29 -0.39 -7.86 9.19
CA GLY A 29 -0.39 -7.19 10.48
C GLY A 29 -0.44 -5.66 10.39
N GLY A 30 -0.23 -5.01 11.52
CA GLY A 30 -0.20 -3.55 11.64
C GLY A 30 -1.54 -2.94 12.04
N GLU A 31 -1.51 -1.69 12.46
CA GLU A 31 -2.68 -0.96 12.92
C GLU A 31 -2.87 0.32 12.10
N PRO A 32 -4.12 0.79 11.90
CA PRO A 32 -4.38 2.03 11.19
C PRO A 32 -3.66 3.26 11.76
N ASN A 33 -3.39 3.26 13.07
CA ASN A 33 -2.71 4.34 13.78
C ASN A 33 -1.21 4.44 13.43
N ASN A 34 -0.63 3.42 12.80
CA ASN A 34 0.77 3.44 12.35
C ASN A 34 0.99 4.31 11.11
N TYR A 35 -0.08 4.80 10.49
CA TYR A 35 -0.03 5.65 9.30
C TYR A 35 -0.65 7.00 9.58
N SER A 36 -0.07 8.05 9.01
CA SER A 36 -0.49 9.41 9.27
C SER A 36 -1.88 9.70 8.68
N LYS A 37 -2.55 10.73 9.20
CA LYS A 37 -3.86 11.16 8.67
C LYS A 37 -3.74 11.60 7.21
N GLU A 38 -2.62 12.21 6.84
CA GLU A 38 -2.30 12.65 5.48
C GLU A 38 -2.21 11.45 4.52
N THR A 39 -1.57 10.35 4.92
CA THR A 39 -1.54 9.11 4.14
C THR A 39 -2.96 8.59 3.90
N TRP A 40 -3.80 8.55 4.93
CA TRP A 40 -5.18 8.10 4.78
C TRP A 40 -6.03 9.03 3.90
N ALA A 41 -5.86 10.35 4.03
CA ALA A 41 -6.55 11.33 3.21
C ALA A 41 -6.17 11.19 1.72
N GLU A 42 -4.89 10.98 1.43
CA GLU A 42 -4.40 10.78 0.07
C GLU A 42 -4.97 9.49 -0.55
N ILE A 43 -4.99 8.40 0.21
CA ILE A 43 -5.61 7.14 -0.23
C ILE A 43 -7.11 7.34 -0.47
N GLN A 44 -7.79 8.06 0.43
CA GLN A 44 -9.22 8.33 0.29
C GLN A 44 -9.51 9.15 -0.98
N ARG A 45 -8.69 10.17 -1.27
CA ARG A 45 -8.78 10.96 -2.50
C ARG A 45 -8.56 10.10 -3.74
N PHE A 46 -7.55 9.24 -3.71
CA PHE A 46 -7.26 8.30 -4.80
C PHE A 46 -8.44 7.35 -5.05
N LEU A 47 -8.93 6.66 -4.01
CA LEU A 47 -10.07 5.73 -4.11
C LEU A 47 -11.40 6.44 -4.42
N GLY A 48 -11.50 7.74 -4.16
CA GLY A 48 -12.66 8.55 -4.52
C GLY A 48 -12.61 9.07 -5.97
N SER A 49 -11.45 9.05 -6.62
CA SER A 49 -11.28 9.48 -8.00
C SER A 49 -11.72 8.40 -8.99
N SER A 50 -12.28 8.82 -10.13
CA SER A 50 -12.68 7.90 -11.21
C SER A 50 -11.50 7.04 -11.68
N GLU A 51 -10.35 7.68 -11.93
CA GLU A 51 -9.13 7.01 -12.38
C GLU A 51 -8.62 5.98 -11.36
N GLY A 52 -8.59 6.35 -10.07
CA GLY A 52 -8.15 5.46 -9.01
C GLY A 52 -9.09 4.28 -8.80
N GLN A 53 -10.41 4.49 -8.89
CA GLN A 53 -11.38 3.39 -8.83
C GLN A 53 -11.21 2.44 -10.01
N SER A 54 -11.13 2.96 -11.24
CA SER A 54 -10.93 2.12 -12.44
C SER A 54 -9.64 1.31 -12.37
N ALA A 55 -8.53 1.93 -11.93
CA ALA A 55 -7.24 1.24 -11.81
C ALA A 55 -7.24 0.16 -10.70
N MET A 56 -7.93 0.41 -9.59
CA MET A 56 -8.06 -0.58 -8.52
C MET A 56 -8.96 -1.74 -8.92
N LEU A 57 -10.08 -1.48 -9.60
CA LEU A 57 -11.01 -2.51 -10.08
C LEU A 57 -10.40 -3.36 -11.21
N SER A 58 -9.52 -2.80 -12.04
CA SER A 58 -8.85 -3.53 -13.12
C SER A 58 -7.64 -4.36 -12.64
N SER A 59 -7.24 -4.24 -11.38
CA SER A 59 -6.06 -4.93 -10.85
C SER A 59 -6.34 -6.42 -10.61
N PRO A 60 -5.60 -7.35 -11.28
CA PRO A 60 -5.89 -8.77 -11.22
C PRO A 60 -5.47 -9.44 -9.89
N SER A 61 -4.48 -8.90 -9.19
CA SER A 61 -4.12 -9.34 -7.83
C SER A 61 -3.80 -8.16 -6.90
N ARG A 62 -3.63 -8.44 -5.60
CA ARG A 62 -3.25 -7.41 -4.62
C ARG A 62 -1.88 -6.84 -4.88
N TYR A 63 -1.02 -7.63 -5.53
CA TYR A 63 0.29 -7.16 -5.92
C TYR A 63 0.18 -6.05 -6.97
N GLU A 64 -0.60 -6.26 -8.04
CA GLU A 64 -0.84 -5.23 -9.05
C GLU A 64 -1.56 -4.03 -8.46
N ALA A 65 -2.57 -4.23 -7.60
CA ALA A 65 -3.24 -3.14 -6.91
C ALA A 65 -2.26 -2.32 -6.04
N GLY A 66 -1.34 -2.99 -5.34
CA GLY A 66 -0.27 -2.33 -4.59
C GLY A 66 0.69 -1.53 -5.47
N LEU A 67 1.03 -2.04 -6.66
CA LEU A 67 1.84 -1.31 -7.63
C LEU A 67 1.12 -0.08 -8.18
N VAL A 68 -0.17 -0.18 -8.48
CA VAL A 68 -1.02 0.94 -8.89
C VAL A 68 -1.03 2.02 -7.80
N MET A 69 -1.31 1.65 -6.54
CA MET A 69 -1.27 2.59 -5.41
C MET A 69 0.11 3.25 -5.27
N LYS A 70 1.20 2.48 -5.43
CA LYS A 70 2.56 3.01 -5.39
C LYS A 70 2.80 4.07 -6.46
N GLN A 71 2.36 3.81 -7.68
CA GLN A 71 2.58 4.72 -8.81
C GLN A 71 1.71 5.98 -8.71
N MET A 72 0.47 5.83 -8.25
CA MET A 72 -0.54 6.88 -8.34
C MET A 72 -0.69 7.72 -7.07
N CYS A 73 -0.58 7.14 -5.86
CA CYS A 73 -0.81 7.90 -4.61
C CYS A 73 0.24 7.72 -3.51
N LEU A 74 1.03 6.63 -3.50
CA LEU A 74 2.01 6.32 -2.43
C LEU A 74 3.45 6.17 -2.95
N LYS A 75 3.93 7.13 -3.75
CA LYS A 75 5.22 7.07 -4.48
C LYS A 75 6.43 6.79 -3.58
N ASP A 76 6.45 7.36 -2.39
CA ASP A 76 7.58 7.28 -1.45
C ASP A 76 7.48 6.11 -0.46
N HIS A 77 6.40 5.33 -0.50
CA HIS A 77 6.19 4.18 0.37
C HIS A 77 6.83 2.93 -0.24
N LEU A 78 7.34 2.04 0.61
CA LEU A 78 7.78 0.72 0.17
C LEU A 78 6.58 -0.11 -0.25
N LEU A 79 6.76 -1.03 -1.21
CA LEU A 79 5.65 -1.85 -1.68
C LEU A 79 5.09 -2.74 -0.55
N GLY A 80 5.93 -3.18 0.39
CA GLY A 80 5.48 -3.93 1.57
C GLY A 80 4.53 -3.15 2.46
N ASP A 81 4.85 -1.88 2.71
CA ASP A 81 3.98 -0.99 3.48
C ASP A 81 2.65 -0.78 2.74
N ILE A 82 2.70 -0.64 1.42
CA ILE A 82 1.48 -0.49 0.60
C ILE A 82 0.62 -1.76 0.66
N LEU A 83 1.21 -2.95 0.57
CA LEU A 83 0.46 -4.21 0.70
C LEU A 83 -0.16 -4.36 2.10
N ARG A 84 0.52 -3.87 3.14
CA ARG A 84 -0.03 -3.80 4.49
C ARG A 84 -1.17 -2.80 4.60
N ILE A 85 -1.01 -1.60 4.05
CA ILE A 85 -2.08 -0.59 3.94
C ILE A 85 -3.29 -1.21 3.25
N LEU A 86 -3.08 -1.90 2.14
CA LEU A 86 -4.11 -2.55 1.36
C LEU A 86 -4.89 -3.59 2.19
N ASN A 87 -4.19 -4.37 3.03
CA ASN A 87 -4.84 -5.26 3.99
C ASN A 87 -5.70 -4.50 5.02
N LEU A 88 -5.21 -3.37 5.53
CA LEU A 88 -5.95 -2.52 6.48
C LEU A 88 -7.16 -1.84 5.84
N LEU A 89 -7.07 -1.48 4.55
CA LEU A 89 -8.19 -0.93 3.78
C LEU A 89 -9.36 -1.91 3.71
N ILE A 90 -9.07 -3.20 3.68
CA ILE A 90 -10.06 -4.27 3.61
C ILE A 90 -10.58 -4.64 4.99
N THR A 91 -9.67 -4.89 5.93
CA THR A 91 -10.01 -5.51 7.23
C THR A 91 -10.49 -4.49 8.25
N ALA A 92 -9.76 -3.38 8.41
CA ALA A 92 -10.01 -2.41 9.46
C ALA A 92 -10.86 -1.22 8.98
N LYS A 93 -10.48 -0.60 7.86
CA LYS A 93 -11.20 0.56 7.30
C LYS A 93 -12.43 0.16 6.50
N LYS A 94 -12.46 -1.04 5.93
CA LYS A 94 -13.53 -1.57 5.07
C LYS A 94 -13.87 -0.63 3.90
N TRP A 95 -12.86 0.05 3.35
CA TRP A 95 -13.01 0.88 2.15
C TRP A 95 -12.99 0.06 0.87
N ILE A 96 -12.48 -1.16 0.93
CA ILE A 96 -12.46 -2.11 -0.18
C ILE A 96 -13.13 -3.39 0.27
N ALA A 97 -14.15 -3.83 -0.47
CA ALA A 97 -14.74 -5.16 -0.34
C ALA A 97 -14.12 -6.07 -1.40
N HIS A 98 -13.46 -7.13 -0.98
CA HIS A 98 -12.90 -8.15 -1.88
C HIS A 98 -13.88 -9.32 -2.02
N HIS A 99 -13.78 -10.03 -3.16
CA HIS A 99 -14.59 -11.22 -3.39
C HIS A 99 -14.21 -12.37 -2.46
N PRO A 100 -15.16 -13.13 -1.88
CA PRO A 100 -14.83 -14.25 -1.00
C PRO A 100 -13.89 -15.31 -1.62
N SER A 101 -13.90 -15.42 -2.95
CA SER A 101 -13.04 -16.36 -3.71
C SER A 101 -11.62 -15.86 -3.98
N GLY A 102 -11.27 -14.62 -3.60
CA GLY A 102 -9.92 -14.12 -3.87
C GLY A 102 -9.75 -12.61 -3.70
N TRP A 103 -8.74 -12.06 -4.38
CA TRP A 103 -8.39 -10.66 -4.21
C TRP A 103 -9.39 -9.67 -4.83
N GLN A 104 -10.04 -10.03 -5.94
CA GLN A 104 -10.71 -9.07 -6.83
C GLN A 104 -11.59 -8.07 -6.06
N PRO A 105 -11.29 -6.77 -6.15
CA PRO A 105 -12.11 -5.74 -5.53
C PRO A 105 -13.50 -5.72 -6.18
N ILE A 106 -14.55 -5.91 -5.40
CA ILE A 106 -15.93 -5.84 -5.89
C ILE A 106 -16.49 -4.43 -5.71
N LYS A 107 -16.12 -3.79 -4.59
CA LYS A 107 -16.68 -2.50 -4.20
C LYS A 107 -15.64 -1.65 -3.50
N ILE A 108 -15.58 -0.39 -3.88
CA ILE A 108 -14.77 0.63 -3.22
C ILE A 108 -15.75 1.59 -2.55
N THR A 109 -15.81 1.56 -1.22
CA THR A 109 -16.63 2.44 -0.39
C THR A 109 -15.75 3.45 0.30
N VAL A 110 -15.49 4.57 -0.37
CA VAL A 110 -14.93 5.74 0.29
C VAL A 110 -16.04 6.36 1.14
N GLY A 111 -15.94 6.20 2.46
CA GLY A 111 -16.85 6.80 3.41
C GLY A 111 -16.75 8.31 3.35
N GLY A 112 -17.69 8.96 2.67
CA GLY A 112 -18.01 10.35 2.96
C GLY A 112 -18.58 10.40 4.37
N GLY A 113 -17.76 10.84 5.33
CA GLY A 113 -18.28 11.25 6.63
C GLY A 113 -19.27 12.39 6.41
N ARG A 114 -20.54 12.12 6.68
CA ARG A 114 -21.45 13.09 7.24
C ARG A 114 -21.69 12.70 8.69
#